data_AF-A0AAU3KV32-F1
#
_entry.id   AF-A0AAU3KV32-F1
#
_cell.length_a   1.000
_cell.length_b   1.000
_cell.length_c   1.000
_cell.angle_alpha   90.00
_cell.angle_beta   90.00
_cell.angle_gamma   90.00
#
_symmetry.space_group_name_H-M   'P 1'
#
loop_
_entity.id
_entity.type
_entity.pdbx_description
1 polymer ?
#
loop_
_entity_poly.entity_id
_entity_poly.type
_entity_poly.pdbx_seq_one_letter_code
_entity_poly.pdbx_strand_id
1 'polypeptide(L)'
;MNPVPSHPALTAAQARLAALDQQFQPVAMIEHDEGAAAVLLESRDFRVIVIVANQDGEWVAPSFVAGTPRPTSRARPARTAEHRPLLRMSRSRVRHAGAEGNWSAVLGTAAADATTLTVISTIDSYTAPIAPNGLAFALVRTPAGEHPLIHVHTADGRILPVRS
;
A
#
# COMPACT_ATOMS: atom_id res chain seq x y z
N MET A 1 6.10 12.07 11.57
CA MET A 1 5.05 11.59 10.63
C MET A 1 4.27 12.82 10.24
N ASN A 2 4.19 13.13 8.95
CA ASN A 2 3.30 14.19 8.48
C ASN A 2 1.84 13.73 8.72
N PRO A 3 0.93 14.63 9.11
CA PRO A 3 -0.47 14.27 9.24
C PRO A 3 -1.01 13.79 7.90
N VAL A 4 -1.79 12.71 7.91
CA VAL A 4 -2.52 12.26 6.71
C VAL A 4 -3.51 13.38 6.35
N PRO A 5 -3.51 13.91 5.11
CA PRO A 5 -4.42 14.97 4.72
C PRO A 5 -5.88 14.60 4.95
N SER A 6 -6.70 15.57 5.34
CA SER A 6 -8.15 15.39 5.37
C SER A 6 -8.65 15.18 3.94
N HIS A 7 -9.18 13.99 3.65
CA HIS A 7 -9.61 13.61 2.31
C HIS A 7 -10.83 12.67 2.37
N PRO A 8 -11.83 12.78 1.49
CA PRO A 8 -13.03 11.93 1.54
C PRO A 8 -12.74 10.43 1.43
N ALA A 9 -11.67 10.05 0.70
CA ALA A 9 -11.16 8.68 0.66
C ALA A 9 -10.87 8.10 2.05
N LEU A 10 -10.26 8.91 2.92
CA LEU A 10 -9.91 8.53 4.28
C LEU A 10 -11.18 8.29 5.10
N THR A 11 -12.16 9.19 5.00
CA THR A 11 -13.46 9.04 5.68
C THR A 11 -14.16 7.75 5.25
N ALA A 12 -14.20 7.47 3.94
CA ALA A 12 -14.80 6.25 3.41
C ALA A 12 -14.07 4.98 3.90
N ALA A 13 -12.74 5.01 3.93
CA ALA A 13 -11.93 3.92 4.42
C ALA A 13 -12.12 3.66 5.92
N GLN A 14 -12.21 4.71 6.74
CA GLN A 14 -12.48 4.60 8.16
C GLN A 14 -13.89 4.08 8.44
N ALA A 15 -14.91 4.62 7.74
CA ALA A 15 -16.28 4.15 7.84
C ALA A 15 -16.39 2.65 7.50
N ARG A 16 -15.61 2.17 6.52
CA ARG A 16 -15.57 0.76 6.14
C ARG A 16 -15.10 -0.15 7.29
N LEU A 17 -14.17 0.31 8.11
CA LEU A 17 -13.63 -0.46 9.23
C LEU A 17 -14.31 -0.14 10.57
N ALA A 18 -15.20 0.85 10.64
CA ALA A 18 -15.83 1.30 11.89
C ALA A 18 -16.68 0.21 12.59
N ALA A 19 -17.19 -0.76 11.83
CA ALA A 19 -17.93 -1.90 12.38
C ALA A 19 -17.03 -2.99 12.98
N LEU A 20 -15.71 -2.92 12.73
CA LEU A 20 -14.76 -3.81 13.38
C LEU A 20 -14.47 -3.24 14.77
N ASP A 21 -14.59 -4.06 15.82
CA ASP A 21 -14.25 -3.70 17.21
C ASP A 21 -12.72 -3.57 17.39
N GLN A 22 -12.12 -2.73 16.55
CA GLN A 22 -10.69 -2.44 16.47
C GLN A 22 -10.53 -0.97 16.17
N GLN A 23 -9.73 -0.30 17.00
CA GLN A 23 -9.41 1.11 16.82
C GLN A 23 -8.36 1.26 15.72
N PHE A 24 -8.82 1.42 14.48
CA PHE A 24 -7.96 1.71 13.33
C PHE A 24 -7.64 3.21 13.23
N GLN A 25 -6.36 3.51 13.02
CA GLN A 25 -5.85 4.87 12.82
C GLN A 25 -5.18 4.99 11.46
N PRO A 26 -5.34 6.12 10.75
CA PRO A 26 -4.67 6.32 9.48
C PRO A 26 -3.17 6.53 9.65
N VAL A 27 -2.40 5.89 8.77
CA VAL A 27 -0.93 5.95 8.79
C VAL A 27 -0.37 6.54 7.51
N ALA A 28 -0.96 6.21 6.37
CA ALA A 28 -0.56 6.76 5.08
C ALA A 28 -1.74 6.75 4.11
N MET A 29 -1.68 7.61 3.11
CA MET A 29 -2.60 7.62 1.97
C MET A 29 -1.81 7.93 0.71
N ILE A 30 -2.12 7.21 -0.37
CA ILE A 30 -1.65 7.51 -1.71
C ILE A 30 -2.90 7.70 -2.56
N GLU A 31 -3.04 8.88 -3.14
CA GLU A 31 -4.06 9.17 -4.15
C GLU A 31 -3.43 9.03 -5.53
N HIS A 32 -4.24 8.57 -6.48
CA HIS A 32 -3.91 8.42 -7.87
C HIS A 32 -4.88 9.28 -8.69
N ASP A 33 -4.35 10.03 -9.66
CA ASP A 33 -5.04 11.11 -10.37
C ASP A 33 -6.30 10.66 -11.14
N GLU A 34 -6.37 9.38 -11.52
CA GLU A 34 -7.55 8.75 -12.14
C GLU A 34 -8.68 8.38 -11.14
N GLY A 35 -8.69 8.99 -9.95
CA GLY A 35 -9.80 8.86 -9.01
C GLY A 35 -9.75 7.60 -8.14
N ALA A 36 -8.57 7.22 -7.65
CA ALA A 36 -8.45 6.16 -6.65
C ALA A 36 -7.47 6.53 -5.55
N ALA A 37 -7.65 5.95 -4.38
CA ALA A 37 -6.74 6.16 -3.27
C ALA A 37 -6.57 4.87 -2.46
N ALA A 38 -5.35 4.59 -2.05
CA ALA A 38 -5.03 3.53 -1.12
C ALA A 38 -4.78 4.15 0.25
N VAL A 39 -5.61 3.80 1.22
CA VAL A 39 -5.51 4.26 2.60
C VAL A 39 -4.95 3.11 3.44
N LEU A 40 -3.82 3.36 4.10
CA LEU A 40 -3.26 2.46 5.10
C LEU A 40 -3.79 2.84 6.48
N LEU A 41 -4.54 1.91 7.05
CA LEU A 41 -5.08 1.98 8.41
C LEU A 41 -4.35 0.95 9.29
N GLU A 42 -4.04 1.31 10.52
CA GLU A 42 -3.39 0.42 11.49
C GLU A 42 -4.18 0.38 12.80
N SER A 43 -4.41 -0.83 13.32
CA SER A 43 -4.82 -1.04 14.70
C SER A 43 -3.62 -1.47 15.55
N ARG A 44 -3.87 -1.90 16.79
CA ARG A 44 -2.83 -2.49 17.63
C ARG A 44 -2.15 -3.68 16.93
N ASP A 45 -2.95 -4.55 16.31
CA ASP A 45 -2.52 -5.87 15.86
C ASP A 45 -2.49 -6.02 14.32
N PHE A 46 -3.20 -5.16 13.59
CA PHE A 46 -3.37 -5.30 12.15
C PHE A 46 -3.01 -4.03 11.37
N ARG A 47 -2.52 -4.23 10.16
CA ARG A 47 -2.45 -3.23 9.10
C ARG A 47 -3.44 -3.60 8.01
N VAL A 48 -4.11 -2.61 7.47
CA VAL A 48 -5.15 -2.80 6.47
C VAL A 48 -4.96 -1.79 5.36
N ILE A 49 -4.92 -2.25 4.11
CA ILE A 49 -4.99 -1.38 2.94
C ILE A 49 -6.45 -1.36 2.47
N VAL A 50 -7.06 -0.17 2.48
CA VAL A 50 -8.37 0.06 1.86
C VAL A 50 -8.14 0.85 0.58
N ILE A 51 -8.40 0.22 -0.56
CA ILE A 51 -8.40 0.91 -1.86
C ILE A 51 -9.81 1.44 -2.09
N VAL A 52 -9.97 2.75 -2.01
CA VAL A 52 -11.22 3.43 -2.31
C VAL A 52 -11.15 4.05 -3.71
N ALA A 53 -12.27 4.06 -4.42
CA ALA A 53 -12.37 4.61 -5.76
C ALA A 53 -13.43 5.69 -5.80
N ASN A 54 -13.18 6.76 -6.55
CA ASN A 54 -14.18 7.76 -6.88
C ASN A 54 -15.11 7.18 -7.95
N GLN A 55 -16.40 7.08 -7.64
CA GLN A 55 -17.46 6.63 -8.54
C GLN A 55 -18.53 7.73 -8.55
N ASP A 56 -18.70 8.38 -9.70
CA ASP A 56 -19.67 9.47 -9.89
C ASP A 56 -19.56 10.60 -8.85
N GLY A 57 -18.33 10.94 -8.44
CA GLY A 57 -18.04 11.97 -7.44
C GLY A 57 -18.01 11.48 -6.00
N GLU A 58 -18.39 10.23 -5.73
CA GLU A 58 -18.39 9.64 -4.39
C GLU A 58 -17.22 8.68 -4.17
N TRP A 59 -16.58 8.75 -3.00
CA TRP A 59 -15.49 7.84 -2.65
C TRP A 59 -16.03 6.57 -2.02
N VAL A 60 -15.94 5.46 -2.75
CA VAL A 60 -16.55 4.18 -2.37
C VAL A 60 -15.46 3.19 -1.93
N ALA A 61 -15.65 2.61 -0.75
CA ALA A 61 -14.81 1.54 -0.22
C ALA A 61 -15.29 0.15 -0.67
N PRO A 62 -14.38 -0.84 -0.79
CA PRO A 62 -14.72 -2.17 -1.26
C PRO A 62 -15.53 -2.93 -0.21
N SER A 63 -16.38 -3.85 -0.67
CA SER A 63 -17.18 -4.72 0.21
C SER A 63 -16.36 -5.76 0.98
N PHE A 64 -15.11 -6.00 0.60
CA PHE A 64 -14.22 -6.89 1.31
C PHE A 64 -12.87 -6.23 1.53
N VAL A 65 -12.33 -6.38 2.73
CA VAL A 65 -11.04 -5.83 3.13
C VAL A 65 -10.32 -6.90 3.95
N ALA A 66 -9.05 -7.15 3.61
CA ALA A 66 -8.19 -8.07 4.34
C ALA A 66 -7.07 -7.29 5.03
N GLY A 67 -6.80 -7.67 6.29
CA GLY A 67 -5.70 -7.15 7.07
C GLY A 67 -4.48 -8.07 7.04
N THR A 68 -3.33 -7.53 7.42
CA THR A 68 -2.09 -8.28 7.65
C THR A 68 -1.60 -7.97 9.06
N PRO A 69 -1.13 -8.98 9.82
CA PRO A 69 -0.59 -8.74 11.15
C PRO A 69 0.53 -7.69 11.13
N ARG A 70 0.52 -6.83 12.15
CA ARG A 70 1.57 -5.83 12.33
C ARG A 70 2.92 -6.51 12.60
N PRO A 71 4.06 -5.94 12.14
CA PRO A 71 5.36 -6.39 12.58
C PRO A 71 5.51 -6.32 14.11
N THR A 72 5.85 -7.45 14.74
CA THR A 72 6.05 -7.54 16.20
C THR A 72 7.39 -6.95 16.63
N SER A 73 8.42 -7.05 15.78
CA SER A 73 9.71 -6.39 16.00
C SER A 73 9.69 -4.96 15.47
N ARG A 74 10.09 -3.99 16.30
CA ARG A 74 10.29 -2.60 15.90
C ARG A 74 11.62 -2.37 15.17
N ALA A 75 12.58 -3.28 15.34
CA ALA A 75 13.89 -3.14 14.71
C ALA A 75 13.85 -3.60 13.25
N ARG A 76 14.15 -2.68 12.34
CA ARG A 76 14.39 -2.99 10.93
C ARG A 76 15.72 -3.73 10.81
N PRO A 77 15.83 -4.78 9.97
CA PRO A 77 17.13 -5.31 9.60
C PRO A 77 18.02 -4.19 9.04
N ALA A 78 19.33 -4.25 9.30
CA ALA A 78 20.25 -3.26 8.76
C ALA A 78 20.39 -3.35 7.23
N ARG A 79 20.28 -4.56 6.68
CA ARG A 79 20.44 -4.84 5.25
C ARG A 79 19.22 -5.52 4.63
N THR A 80 18.92 -5.16 3.40
CA THR A 80 17.84 -5.73 2.61
C THR A 80 18.25 -7.13 2.12
N ALA A 81 17.42 -8.12 2.46
CA ALA A 81 17.64 -9.51 2.06
C ALA A 81 17.21 -9.73 0.60
N GLU A 82 18.03 -10.42 -0.18
CA GLU A 82 17.79 -10.64 -1.61
C GLU A 82 16.51 -11.44 -1.89
N HIS A 83 16.26 -12.49 -1.11
CA HIS A 83 15.12 -13.38 -1.29
C HIS A 83 13.84 -12.88 -0.60
N ARG A 84 13.93 -11.81 0.19
CA ARG A 84 12.78 -11.21 0.87
C ARG A 84 13.01 -9.71 1.13
N PRO A 85 12.99 -8.86 0.08
CA PRO A 85 13.32 -7.44 0.25
C PRO A 85 12.28 -6.67 1.08
N LEU A 86 11.02 -7.15 1.10
CA LEU A 86 9.96 -6.64 1.95
C LEU A 86 9.48 -7.70 2.94
N LEU A 87 9.45 -7.34 4.22
CA LEU A 87 8.89 -8.14 5.30
C LEU A 87 7.39 -7.84 5.46
N ARG A 88 6.62 -8.88 5.84
CA ARG A 88 5.16 -8.79 6.08
C ARG A 88 4.44 -8.09 4.92
N MET A 89 4.83 -8.42 3.71
CA MET A 89 4.24 -7.83 2.52
C MET A 89 2.77 -8.22 2.43
N SER A 90 1.92 -7.26 2.08
CA SER A 90 0.53 -7.51 1.71
C SER A 90 0.21 -6.81 0.40
N ARG A 91 -0.77 -7.37 -0.31
CA ARG A 91 -1.26 -6.83 -1.58
C ARG A 91 -2.78 -6.79 -1.51
N SER A 92 -3.36 -5.66 -1.89
CA SER A 92 -4.80 -5.50 -2.07
C SER A 92 -5.08 -5.18 -3.52
N ARG A 93 -6.19 -5.72 -4.04
CA ARG A 93 -6.63 -5.46 -5.40
C ARG A 93 -8.13 -5.21 -5.41
N VAL A 94 -8.55 -4.15 -6.10
CA VAL A 94 -9.97 -3.81 -6.30
C VAL A 94 -10.19 -3.52 -7.77
N ARG A 95 -11.30 -4.01 -8.32
CA ARG A 95 -11.67 -3.74 -9.72
C ARG A 95 -11.88 -2.25 -9.91
N HIS A 96 -11.34 -1.70 -10.98
CA HIS A 96 -11.62 -0.32 -11.34
C HIS A 96 -13.03 -0.23 -11.94
N ALA A 97 -13.90 0.61 -11.37
CA ALA A 97 -15.23 0.85 -11.90
C ALA A 97 -15.13 1.67 -13.19
N GLY A 98 -15.77 1.21 -14.27
CA GLY A 98 -15.86 1.97 -15.53
C GLY A 98 -14.76 1.72 -16.57
N ALA A 99 -13.70 0.96 -16.26
CA ALA A 99 -12.70 0.58 -17.26
C ALA A 99 -12.11 -0.82 -17.02
N GLU A 100 -11.39 -1.33 -18.02
CA GLU A 100 -10.66 -2.58 -17.87
C GLU A 100 -9.50 -2.40 -16.87
N GLY A 101 -9.35 -3.39 -15.98
CA GLY A 101 -8.25 -3.46 -15.02
C GLY A 101 -8.66 -3.38 -13.55
N ASN A 102 -7.64 -3.25 -12.72
CA ASN A 102 -7.73 -3.19 -11.27
C ASN A 102 -6.79 -2.12 -10.72
N TRP A 103 -7.16 -1.58 -9.57
CA TRP A 103 -6.24 -0.94 -8.66
C TRP A 103 -5.50 -2.00 -7.86
N SER A 104 -4.18 -1.89 -7.80
CA SER A 104 -3.33 -2.78 -7.02
C SER A 104 -2.48 -1.96 -6.05
N ALA A 105 -2.60 -2.26 -4.76
CA ALA A 105 -1.79 -1.63 -3.72
C ALA A 105 -0.85 -2.63 -3.07
N VAL A 106 0.33 -2.17 -2.70
CA VAL A 106 1.39 -2.95 -2.07
C VAL A 106 1.77 -2.30 -0.76
N LEU A 107 1.91 -3.11 0.28
CA LEU A 107 2.44 -2.72 1.59
C LEU A 107 3.58 -3.66 1.96
N GLY A 108 4.62 -3.15 2.62
CA GLY A 108 5.65 -3.97 3.23
C GLY A 108 6.51 -3.18 4.19
N THR A 109 7.42 -3.88 4.87
CA THR A 109 8.46 -3.27 5.72
C THR A 109 9.83 -3.56 5.14
N ALA A 110 10.56 -2.51 4.78
CA ALA A 110 11.90 -2.61 4.21
C ALA A 110 13.00 -2.45 5.28
N ALA A 111 14.17 -3.02 5.01
CA ALA A 111 15.37 -2.88 5.83
C ALA A 111 15.92 -1.44 5.81
N ALA A 112 16.81 -1.10 6.73
CA ALA A 112 17.32 0.26 6.95
C ALA A 112 18.08 0.85 5.75
N ASP A 113 18.76 0.00 4.97
CA ASP A 113 19.48 0.37 3.74
C ASP A 113 18.57 0.59 2.52
N ALA A 114 17.27 0.22 2.59
CA ALA A 114 16.33 0.43 1.51
C ALA A 114 15.95 1.92 1.39
N THR A 115 16.01 2.45 0.18
CA THR A 115 15.81 3.87 -0.14
C THR A 115 14.48 4.12 -0.84
N THR A 116 14.15 3.30 -1.84
CA THR A 116 13.00 3.55 -2.72
C THR A 116 12.24 2.25 -3.02
N LEU A 117 10.92 2.34 -3.08
CA LEU A 117 10.03 1.32 -3.63
C LEU A 117 9.61 1.74 -5.04
N THR A 118 9.72 0.82 -5.99
CA THR A 118 9.22 1.00 -7.35
C THR A 118 8.21 -0.12 -7.64
N VAL A 119 7.00 0.24 -8.06
CA VAL A 119 5.95 -0.68 -8.48
C VAL A 119 5.57 -0.36 -9.92
N ILE A 120 5.59 -1.36 -10.80
CA ILE A 120 5.44 -1.18 -12.24
C ILE A 120 4.37 -2.15 -12.73
N SER A 121 3.43 -1.64 -13.50
CA SER A 121 2.52 -2.43 -14.31
C SER A 121 2.65 -2.06 -15.79
N THR A 122 1.91 -2.75 -16.65
CA THR A 122 1.80 -2.38 -18.07
C THR A 122 1.16 -1.00 -18.30
N ILE A 123 0.32 -0.52 -17.37
CA ILE A 123 -0.45 0.73 -17.52
C ILE A 123 0.21 1.89 -16.77
N ASP A 124 0.89 1.60 -15.66
CA ASP A 124 1.24 2.61 -14.67
C ASP A 124 2.53 2.23 -13.93
N SER A 125 3.22 3.22 -13.37
CA SER A 125 4.36 3.01 -12.50
C SER A 125 4.36 4.01 -11.36
N TYR A 126 4.61 3.52 -10.15
CA TYR A 126 4.71 4.32 -8.95
C TYR A 126 6.07 4.14 -8.30
N THR A 127 6.75 5.25 -8.02
CA THR A 127 8.04 5.27 -7.33
C THR A 127 7.96 6.20 -6.14
N ALA A 128 8.31 5.70 -4.96
CA ALA A 128 8.29 6.51 -3.73
C ALA A 128 9.44 6.14 -2.78
N PRO A 129 9.94 7.11 -2.01
CA PRO A 129 10.91 6.82 -0.96
C PRO A 129 10.31 5.90 0.10
N ILE A 130 11.12 5.01 0.66
CA ILE A 130 10.77 4.23 1.84
C ILE A 130 10.67 5.19 3.02
N ALA A 131 9.57 5.13 3.78
CA ALA A 131 9.38 6.01 4.92
C ALA A 131 10.44 5.72 6.02
N PRO A 132 10.74 6.68 6.92
CA PRO A 132 11.77 6.50 7.96
C PRO A 132 11.56 5.28 8.87
N ASN A 133 10.31 4.86 9.07
CA ASN A 133 9.95 3.66 9.84
C ASN A 133 10.05 2.35 9.03
N GLY A 134 10.54 2.40 7.79
CA GLY A 134 10.65 1.26 6.88
C GLY A 134 9.37 0.94 6.11
N LEU A 135 8.32 1.74 6.24
CA LEU A 135 7.08 1.51 5.51
C LEU A 135 7.31 1.71 4.01
N ALA A 136 7.01 0.66 3.24
CA ALA A 136 6.94 0.67 1.79
C ALA A 136 5.45 0.59 1.40
N PHE A 137 4.94 1.60 0.71
CA PHE A 137 3.53 1.67 0.33
C PHE A 137 3.40 2.24 -1.07
N ALA A 138 2.55 1.64 -1.90
CA ALA A 138 2.33 2.03 -3.29
C ALA A 138 0.92 1.69 -3.73
N LEU A 139 0.43 2.44 -4.71
CA LEU A 139 -0.79 2.20 -5.46
C LEU A 139 -0.47 2.35 -6.94
N VAL A 140 -0.88 1.39 -7.75
CA VAL A 140 -0.80 1.47 -9.22
C VAL A 140 -2.07 0.96 -9.87
N ARG A 141 -2.34 1.42 -11.09
CA ARG A 141 -3.29 0.76 -11.99
C ARG A 141 -2.67 -0.49 -12.60
N THR A 142 -3.46 -1.53 -12.85
CA THR A 142 -3.02 -2.81 -13.44
C THR A 142 -4.07 -3.35 -14.41
N PRO A 143 -3.69 -4.00 -15.52
CA PRO A 143 -4.63 -4.80 -16.31
C PRO A 143 -5.33 -5.89 -15.48
N ALA A 144 -6.42 -6.43 -16.03
CA ALA A 144 -7.08 -7.57 -15.42
C ALA A 144 -6.13 -8.78 -15.39
N GLY A 145 -5.97 -9.40 -14.22
CA GLY A 145 -5.08 -10.56 -14.05
C GLY A 145 -3.58 -10.24 -13.89
N GLU A 146 -3.14 -9.01 -14.16
CA GLU A 146 -1.73 -8.64 -14.02
C GLU A 146 -1.34 -8.44 -12.55
N HIS A 147 -0.20 -9.00 -12.16
CA HIS A 147 0.49 -8.66 -10.92
C HIS A 147 1.62 -7.67 -11.22
N PRO A 148 1.64 -6.50 -10.58
CA PRO A 148 2.69 -5.52 -10.86
C PRO A 148 4.04 -6.05 -10.37
N LEU A 149 5.10 -5.68 -11.10
CA LEU A 149 6.48 -5.89 -10.68
C LEU A 149 6.81 -4.93 -9.55
N ILE A 150 7.56 -5.42 -8.57
CA ILE A 150 7.91 -4.65 -7.38
C ILE A 150 9.42 -4.75 -7.17
N HIS A 151 10.09 -3.61 -7.04
CA HIS A 151 11.51 -3.51 -6.76
C HIS A 151 11.77 -2.66 -5.52
N VAL A 152 12.74 -3.10 -4.71
CA VAL A 152 13.32 -2.29 -3.64
C VAL A 152 14.71 -1.85 -4.07
N HIS A 153 14.94 -0.55 -4.07
CA HIS A 153 16.25 0.05 -4.28
C HIS A 153 16.93 0.26 -2.93
N THR A 154 18.24 0.09 -2.91
CA THR A 154 19.05 0.17 -1.69
C THR A 154 20.14 1.24 -1.83
N ALA A 155 20.65 1.72 -0.71
CA ALA A 155 21.67 2.76 -0.66
C ALA A 155 23.01 2.34 -1.31
N ASP A 156 23.28 1.03 -1.38
CA ASP A 156 24.46 0.47 -2.06
C ASP A 156 24.25 0.24 -3.57
N GLY A 157 23.11 0.67 -4.12
CA GLY A 157 22.82 0.62 -5.55
C GLY A 157 22.15 -0.68 -6.03
N ARG A 158 21.94 -1.68 -5.17
CA ARG A 158 21.23 -2.90 -5.57
C ARG A 158 19.74 -2.62 -5.83
N ILE A 159 19.21 -3.30 -6.85
CA ILE A 159 17.78 -3.35 -7.17
C ILE A 159 17.31 -4.78 -6.92
N LEU A 160 16.45 -4.96 -5.92
CA LEU A 160 16.03 -6.28 -5.45
C LEU A 160 14.55 -6.51 -5.79
N PRO A 161 14.23 -7.50 -6.64
CA PRO A 161 12.84 -7.82 -6.98
C PRO A 161 12.12 -8.48 -5.81
N VAL A 162 10.91 -8.02 -5.53
CA VAL A 162 10.05 -8.61 -4.51
C VAL A 162 9.21 -9.71 -5.17
N ARG A 163 9.64 -10.96 -4.96
CA ARG A 163 8.91 -12.14 -5.42
C ARG A 163 7.79 -12.46 -4.42
N SER A 164 6.62 -12.80 -4.95
CA SER A 164 5.50 -13.40 -4.20
C SER A 164 5.57 -14.91 -4.24
#